data_AF-A0A4R3QH94-F1
#
_entry.id   AF-A0A4R3QH94-F1
#
_cell.length_a   1.000
_cell.length_b   1.000
_cell.length_c   1.000
_cell.angle_alpha   90.00
_cell.angle_beta   90.00
_cell.angle_gamma   90.00
#
_symmetry.space_group_name_H-M   'P 1'
#
loop_
_entity.id
_entity.type
_entity.pdbx_description
1 polymer ?
#
loop_
_entity_poly.entity_id
_entity_poly.type
_entity_poly.pdbx_seq_one_letter_code
_entity_poly.pdbx_strand_id
1 'polypeptide(L)' 'MLRLPDLRHVLAGQANETLGEIFESYDLAVDALERFRKQSPREEAMIREYEQLCREIEQEVLILVSENKHLGVDDSSLGG' A
#
# COMPACT_ATOMS: atom_id res chain seq x y z
N MET A 1 -7.25 -8.33 -1.33
CA MET A 1 -5.83 -7.94 -1.27
C MET A 1 -5.47 -7.44 -2.64
N LEU A 2 -5.17 -6.14 -2.72
CA LEU A 2 -4.65 -5.53 -3.93
C LEU A 2 -3.36 -6.23 -4.33
N ARG A 3 -3.13 -6.35 -5.64
CA ARG A 3 -1.80 -6.70 -6.15
C ARG A 3 -0.93 -5.44 -6.12
N LEU A 4 -0.55 -5.02 -4.92
CA LEU A 4 0.42 -3.96 -4.71
C LEU A 4 1.70 -4.06 -5.56
N PRO A 5 2.22 -5.25 -5.95
CA PRO A 5 3.30 -5.33 -6.95
C PRO A 5 3.00 -4.62 -8.28
N ASP A 6 1.75 -4.61 -8.76
CA ASP A 6 1.35 -3.87 -9.97
C ASP A 6 1.38 -2.35 -9.72
N LEU A 7 1.01 -1.91 -8.51
CA LEU A 7 1.11 -0.51 -8.10
C LEU A 7 2.57 -0.06 -7.93
N ARG A 8 3.46 -0.96 -7.49
CA ARG A 8 4.88 -0.67 -7.28
C ARG A 8 5.56 -0.18 -8.56
N HIS A 9 5.18 -0.74 -9.72
CA HIS A 9 5.69 -0.28 -11.01
C HIS A 9 5.19 1.13 -11.39
N VAL A 10 3.92 1.42 -11.09
CA VAL A 10 3.32 2.74 -11.33
C VAL A 10 3.93 3.80 -10.40
N LEU A 11 4.22 3.43 -9.16
CA LEU A 11 4.75 4.30 -8.12
C LEU A 11 6.28 4.42 -8.12
N ALA A 12 7.01 3.48 -8.73
CA ALA A 12 8.46 3.53 -8.87
C ALA A 12 8.94 4.79 -9.62
N GLY A 13 8.11 5.33 -10.52
CA GLY A 13 8.38 6.62 -11.17
C GLY A 13 8.21 7.84 -10.26
N GLN A 14 7.59 7.69 -9.09
CA GLN A 14 7.28 8.76 -8.13
C GLN A 14 8.09 8.67 -6.83
N ALA A 15 9.16 7.85 -6.82
CA ALA A 15 10.16 7.64 -5.76
C ALA A 15 9.97 8.50 -4.50
N ASN A 16 8.99 8.13 -3.67
CA ASN A 16 8.79 8.72 -2.35
C ASN A 16 9.25 7.69 -1.33
N GLU A 17 10.18 8.07 -0.47
CA GLU A 17 10.74 7.20 0.58
C GLU A 17 9.62 6.59 1.44
N THR A 18 8.60 7.40 1.73
CA THR A 18 7.36 6.99 2.43
C THR A 18 6.61 5.84 1.76
N LEU A 19 6.53 5.80 0.42
CA LEU A 19 5.89 4.68 -0.27
C LEU A 19 6.70 3.40 -0.10
N GLY A 20 8.03 3.49 -0.12
CA GLY A 20 8.92 2.37 0.15
C GLY A 20 8.66 1.74 1.52
N GLU A 21 8.59 2.57 2.56
CA GLU A 21 8.31 2.14 3.94
C GLU A 21 6.93 1.48 4.08
N ILE A 22 5.91 2.02 3.39
CA ILE A 22 4.55 1.46 3.39
C ILE A 22 4.53 0.09 2.69
N PHE A 23 5.25 -0.08 1.58
CA PHE A 23 5.36 -1.37 0.91
C PHE A 23 6.08 -2.40 1.78
N GLU A 24 7.16 -2.03 2.45
CA GLU A 24 7.87 -2.93 3.38
C GLU A 24 6.96 -3.35 4.56
N SER A 25 6.19 -2.40 5.09
CA SER A 25 5.22 -2.67 6.17
C SER A 25 4.10 -3.62 5.69
N TYR A 26 3.62 -3.46 4.46
CA TYR A 26 2.63 -4.36 3.86
C TYR A 26 3.19 -5.78 3.70
N ASP A 27 4.38 -5.93 3.11
CA ASP A 27 5.00 -7.24 2.90
C ASP A 27 5.20 -7.96 4.24
N LEU A 28 5.61 -7.24 5.28
CA LEU A 28 5.74 -7.79 6.64
C LEU A 28 4.39 -8.25 7.22
N ALA A 29 3.33 -7.46 7.04
CA ALA A 29 1.99 -7.80 7.51
C ALA A 29 1.41 -9.03 6.79
N VAL A 30 1.63 -9.14 5.48
CA VAL A 30 1.19 -10.29 4.68
C VAL A 30 1.97 -11.56 5.07
N ASP A 31 3.29 -11.46 5.24
CA ASP A 31 4.11 -12.61 5.68
C ASP A 31 3.66 -13.10 7.07
N ALA A 32 3.42 -12.18 8.01
CA ALA A 32 2.89 -12.52 9.34
C ALA A 32 1.50 -13.18 9.24
N LEU A 33 0.59 -12.62 8.44
CA LEU A 33 -0.75 -13.18 8.23
C LEU A 33 -0.70 -14.61 7.66
N GLU A 34 0.17 -14.85 6.67
CA GLU A 34 0.39 -16.19 6.12
C GLU A 34 0.92 -17.16 7.17
N ARG A 35 1.84 -16.71 8.03
CA ARG A 35 2.33 -17.53 9.15
C ARG A 35 1.20 -17.92 10.08
N PHE A 36 0.38 -16.97 10.56
CA PHE A 36 -0.75 -17.27 11.44
C PHE A 36 -1.80 -18.18 10.79
N ARG A 37 -2.02 -18.05 9.47
CA ARG A 37 -2.92 -18.94 8.71
C ARG A 37 -2.40 -20.38 8.58
N LYS A 38 -1.08 -20.55 8.49
CA LYS A 38 -0.38 -21.85 8.41
C LYS A 38 -0.11 -22.45 9.79
N GLN A 39 -0.11 -21.65 10.84
CA GLN A 39 0.07 -22.09 12.22
C GLN A 39 -1.16 -22.86 12.71
N SER A 40 -0.93 -23.85 13.55
CA SER A 40 -1.98 -24.63 14.20
C SER A 40 -1.68 -24.73 15.69
N PRO A 41 -2.61 -24.35 16.59
CA PRO A 41 -3.97 -23.88 16.30
C PRO A 41 -3.99 -22.51 15.59
N ARG A 42 -4.96 -22.29 14.70
CA ARG A 42 -5.13 -21.01 14.00
C ARG A 42 -5.52 -19.92 14.99
N GLU A 43 -4.72 -18.88 15.06
CA GLU A 43 -5.04 -17.69 15.83
C GLU A 43 -5.98 -16.77 15.04
N GLU A 44 -7.28 -17.12 14.98
CA GLU A 44 -8.27 -16.38 14.19
C GLU A 44 -8.36 -14.89 14.57
N ALA A 45 -8.08 -14.54 15.83
CA ALA A 45 -8.00 -13.15 16.27
C ALA A 45 -6.85 -12.39 15.59
N MET A 46 -5.63 -12.95 15.62
CA MET A 46 -4.46 -12.38 14.94
C MET A 46 -4.66 -12.31 13.42
N ILE A 47 -5.26 -13.36 12.83
CA ILE A 47 -5.59 -13.36 11.39
C ILE A 47 -6.49 -12.18 11.04
N ARG A 48 -7.53 -11.90 11.84
CA ARG A 48 -8.45 -10.77 11.60
C ARG A 48 -7.77 -9.42 11.78
N GLU A 49 -6.93 -9.26 12.81
CA GLU A 49 -6.18 -8.03 13.02
C GLU A 49 -5.21 -7.74 11.87
N TYR A 50 -4.45 -8.74 11.43
CA TYR A 50 -3.54 -8.58 10.30
C TYR A 50 -4.26 -8.39 8.97
N GLU A 51 -5.43 -9.01 8.77
CA GLU A 51 -6.27 -8.71 7.60
C GLU A 51 -6.78 -7.27 7.61
N GLN A 52 -7.09 -6.71 8.78
CA GLN A 52 -7.47 -5.31 8.91
C GLN A 52 -6.29 -4.39 8.64
N LEU A 53 -5.13 -4.67 9.24
CA LEU A 53 -3.90 -3.92 9.01
C LEU A 53 -3.51 -3.87 7.53
N CYS A 54 -3.59 -5.01 6.82
CA CYS A 54 -3.35 -5.05 5.37
C CYS A 54 -4.29 -4.13 4.59
N ARG A 55 -5.55 -4.04 5.00
CA ARG A 55 -6.53 -3.14 4.37
C ARG A 55 -6.25 -1.67 4.65
N GLU A 56 -5.84 -1.34 5.88
CA GLU A 56 -5.47 0.03 6.26
C GLU A 56 -4.27 0.52 5.45
N ILE A 57 -3.22 -0.32 5.34
CA ILE A 57 -2.05 -0.03 4.51
C ILE A 57 -2.44 0.14 3.03
N GLU A 58 -3.30 -0.74 2.50
CA GLU A 58 -3.83 -0.60 1.13
C GLU A 58 -4.55 0.73 0.92
N GLN A 59 -5.32 1.21 1.90
CA GLN A 59 -6.00 2.50 1.81
C GLN A 59 -5.02 3.68 1.84
N GLU A 60 -3.99 3.65 2.68
CA GLU A 60 -2.96 4.68 2.71
C GLU A 60 -2.25 4.81 1.36
N VAL A 61 -1.88 3.69 0.74
CA VAL A 61 -1.28 3.70 -0.60
C VAL A 61 -2.22 4.32 -1.62
N LEU A 62 -3.51 3.98 -1.59
CA LEU A 62 -4.50 4.55 -2.51
C LEU A 62 -4.68 6.05 -2.32
N ILE A 63 -4.63 6.54 -1.08
CA ILE A 63 -4.69 7.97 -0.76
C ILE A 63 -3.45 8.66 -1.33
N LEU A 64 -2.25 8.16 -1.05
CA LEU A 64 -0.99 8.73 -1.55
C LEU A 64 -0.95 8.79 -3.08
N VAL A 65 -1.38 7.72 -3.77
CA VAL A 65 -1.48 7.68 -5.24
C VAL A 65 -2.49 8.71 -5.76
N SER A 66 -3.60 8.89 -5.05
CA SER A 66 -4.66 9.83 -5.43
C SER A 66 -4.25 11.29 -5.19
N GLU A 67 -3.55 11.57 -4.08
CA GLU A 67 -3.02 12.90 -3.75
C GLU A 67 -1.91 13.32 -4.73
N ASN A 68 -1.00 12.41 -5.09
CA ASN A 68 0.05 12.69 -6.07
C ASN A 68 -0.50 13.00 -7.48
N LYS A 69 -1.71 12.52 -7.81
CA LYS A 69 -2.37 12.86 -9.08
C LYS A 69 -2.83 14.33 -9.14
N HIS A 70 -3.01 14.99 -8.00
CA HIS A 70 -3.48 16.37 -7.95
C HIS A 70 -2.36 17.40 -8.14
N LEU A 71 -1.10 17.03 -7.89
CA LEU A 71 0.08 17.89 -8.06
C LEU A 71 0.64 17.94 -9.50
N GLY A 72 0.01 17.24 -10.45
CA GLY A 72 0.40 17.20 -11.87
C GLY A 72 -0.43 18.08 -12.81
N VAL A 73 -1.18 19.06 -12.28
CA VAL A 73 -1.87 20.08 -13.09
C VAL A 73 -1.13 21.42 -12.95
N ASP A 74 0.13 21.44 -13.38
CA ASP A 74 0.70 22.65 -13.96
C ASP A 74 0.15 22.78 -15.40
N ASP A 75 -1.15 23.09 -15.53
CA ASP A 75 -1.63 23.71 -16.77
C ASP A 75 -1.18 25.18 -16.73
N SER A 76 0.12 25.34 -16.97
CA SER A 76 0.66 26.58 -17.51
C SER A 76 0.10 26.77 -18.90
N SER A 77 -1.13 27.28 -19.02
CA SER A 77 -1.57 27.91 -20.26
C SER A 77 -1.16 29.38 -20.24
N LEU A 78 0.02 29.61 -20.79
CA LEU A 78 0.51 30.89 -21.28
C LEU A 78 -0.44 31.48 -22.35
N GLY A 79 -0.57 32.81 -22.35
CA GLY A 79 -0.52 33.61 -23.57
C GLY A 79 -1.85 33.95 -24.26
N GLY A 80 -2.26 35.21 -24.12
CA GLY A 80 -3.31 35.87 -24.90
C GLY A 80 -3.48 37.31 -24.47
#